data_AF-A0AAV9PM72-F1
#
_entry.id   AF-A0AAV9PM72-F1
#
_cell.length_a   1.000
_cell.length_b   1.000
_cell.length_c   1.000
_cell.angle_alpha   90.00
_cell.angle_beta   90.00
_cell.angle_gamma   90.00
#
_symmetry.space_group_name_H-M   'P 1'
#
loop_
_entity.id
_entity.type
_entity.pdbx_description
1 polymer ?
#
loop_
_entity_poly.entity_id
_entity_poly.type
_entity_poly.pdbx_seq_one_letter_code
_entity_poly.pdbx_strand_id
1 'polypeptide(L)'
;MAQQMIGTALPGLRPCKRYIAKHDANGVSVYDDSPDQVFNGIPGGGGVARSYSVNSVPANLTNDQDVKAYRAKEGPTSYTRREIVNPEPGANLLVIDLAPGAVSAMHRTVSLDFSVCVQGEIDHE
;
A
#
# COMPACT_ATOMS: atom_id res chain seq x y z
N MET A 1 -11.39 9.78 14.68
CA MET A 1 -11.21 8.91 13.50
C MET A 1 -10.23 9.61 12.58
N ALA A 2 -9.13 8.97 12.17
CA ALA A 2 -8.21 9.57 11.21
C ALA A 2 -8.95 9.79 9.88
N GLN A 3 -8.77 10.95 9.26
CA GLN A 3 -9.40 11.28 7.98
C GLN A 3 -8.91 10.31 6.90
N GLN A 4 -9.84 9.71 6.17
CA GLN A 4 -9.53 8.92 4.97
C GLN A 4 -9.61 9.82 3.74
N MET A 5 -8.67 9.66 2.83
CA MET A 5 -8.55 10.42 1.59
C MET A 5 -8.29 9.45 0.43
N ILE A 6 -8.82 9.76 -0.75
CA ILE A 6 -8.68 8.89 -1.93
C ILE A 6 -7.61 9.45 -2.86
N GLY A 7 -6.64 8.61 -3.21
CA GLY A 7 -5.58 8.91 -4.18
C GLY A 7 -4.41 9.71 -3.62
N THR A 8 -4.60 10.61 -2.67
CA THR A 8 -3.49 11.31 -1.99
C THR A 8 -3.91 11.75 -0.59
N ALA A 9 -2.95 11.90 0.32
CA ALA A 9 -3.18 12.45 1.65
C ALA A 9 -2.95 13.97 1.75
N LEU A 10 -2.37 14.60 0.71
CA LEU A 10 -1.94 16.01 0.78
C LEU A 10 -2.36 16.81 -0.45
N PRO A 11 -2.70 18.09 -0.28
CA PRO A 11 -2.98 18.97 -1.41
C PRO A 11 -1.71 19.17 -2.27
N GLY A 12 -1.89 19.27 -3.58
CA GLY A 12 -0.80 19.54 -4.52
C GLY A 12 -0.07 18.29 -5.04
N LEU A 13 -0.30 17.12 -4.46
CA LEU A 13 0.15 15.84 -5.02
C LEU A 13 -0.88 15.30 -6.03
N ARG A 14 -0.39 14.61 -7.06
CA ARG A 14 -1.28 13.92 -8.00
C ARG A 14 -1.83 12.65 -7.34
N PRO A 15 -3.10 12.28 -7.59
CA PRO A 15 -3.65 11.03 -7.09
C PRO A 15 -2.81 9.82 -7.54
N CYS A 16 -2.34 9.03 -6.58
CA CYS A 16 -1.78 7.72 -6.78
C CYS A 16 -2.87 6.78 -7.31
N LYS A 17 -2.61 6.19 -8.48
CA LYS A 17 -3.49 5.21 -9.11
C LYS A 17 -2.86 3.84 -9.02
N ARG A 18 -3.68 2.83 -8.73
CA ARG A 18 -3.28 1.43 -8.71
C ARG A 18 -4.00 0.67 -9.81
N TYR A 19 -3.21 -0.06 -10.58
CA TYR A 19 -3.68 -0.96 -11.64
C TYR A 19 -3.17 -2.36 -11.31
N ILE A 20 -4.08 -3.31 -11.17
CA ILE A 20 -3.75 -4.72 -10.88
C ILE A 20 -3.91 -5.48 -12.19
N ALA A 21 -2.87 -6.20 -12.60
CA ALA A 21 -2.91 -7.06 -13.78
C ALA A 21 -3.22 -8.51 -13.37
N LYS A 22 -3.96 -9.23 -14.22
CA LYS A 22 -4.23 -10.66 -14.11
C LYS A 22 -4.24 -11.32 -15.49
N HIS A 23 -4.47 -12.64 -15.51
CA HIS A 23 -4.82 -13.34 -16.74
C HIS A 23 -6.32 -13.67 -16.76
N ASP A 24 -6.96 -13.53 -17.93
CA ASP A 24 -8.32 -14.00 -18.15
C ASP A 24 -8.36 -15.53 -18.35
N ALA A 25 -9.55 -16.09 -18.60
CA ALA A 25 -9.73 -17.53 -18.81
C ALA A 25 -9.00 -18.08 -20.06
N ASN A 26 -8.58 -17.21 -20.99
CA ASN A 26 -7.82 -17.57 -22.18
C ASN A 26 -6.30 -17.37 -21.98
N GLY A 27 -5.87 -16.94 -20.79
CA GLY A 27 -4.47 -16.64 -20.51
C GLY A 27 -4.00 -15.28 -21.04
N VAL A 28 -4.91 -14.37 -21.40
CA VAL A 28 -4.57 -13.02 -21.87
C VAL A 28 -4.37 -12.09 -20.69
N SER A 29 -3.28 -11.31 -20.70
CA SER A 29 -3.02 -10.30 -19.67
C SER A 29 -4.01 -9.14 -19.78
N VAL A 30 -4.73 -8.87 -18.70
CA VAL A 30 -5.76 -7.83 -18.61
C VAL A 30 -5.63 -7.07 -17.29
N TYR A 31 -6.21 -5.87 -17.21
CA TYR A 31 -6.40 -5.20 -15.93
C TYR A 31 -7.63 -5.74 -15.22
N ASP A 32 -7.48 -5.97 -13.93
CA ASP A 32 -8.56 -6.30 -13.03
C ASP A 32 -8.99 -5.05 -12.24
N ASP A 33 -10.14 -5.14 -11.57
CA ASP A 33 -10.63 -4.05 -10.74
C ASP A 33 -9.65 -3.73 -9.60
N SER A 34 -9.67 -2.52 -9.09
CA SER A 34 -8.88 -2.17 -7.91
C SER A 34 -9.78 -1.39 -6.97
N PRO A 35 -9.81 -1.71 -5.67
CA PRO A 35 -10.45 -0.82 -4.72
C PRO A 35 -9.73 0.53 -4.75
N ASP A 36 -10.40 1.56 -4.23
CA ASP A 36 -9.79 2.89 -4.15
C ASP A 36 -8.47 2.86 -3.37
N GLN A 37 -7.53 3.71 -3.78
CA GLN A 37 -6.29 3.93 -3.04
C GLN A 37 -6.60 4.81 -1.82
N VAL A 38 -6.87 4.18 -0.68
CA VAL A 38 -7.25 4.89 0.55
C VAL A 38 -6.01 5.24 1.37
N PHE A 39 -5.76 6.54 1.53
CA PHE A 39 -4.79 7.07 2.48
C PHE A 39 -5.44 7.26 3.84
N ASN A 40 -4.76 6.78 4.88
CA ASN A 40 -5.11 6.99 6.27
C ASN A 40 -4.14 8.02 6.85
N GLY A 41 -4.67 9.09 7.44
CA GLY A 41 -3.85 10.14 8.04
C GLY A 41 -2.91 9.60 9.13
N ILE A 42 -1.67 10.10 9.13
CA ILE A 42 -0.66 9.78 10.15
C ILE A 42 -0.50 10.94 11.14
N PRO A 43 -0.31 10.66 12.44
CA PRO A 43 0.11 11.69 13.40
C PRO A 43 1.43 12.33 12.95
N GLY A 44 1.55 13.65 13.04
CA GLY A 44 2.75 14.38 12.58
C GLY A 44 2.65 14.93 11.15
N GLY A 45 1.61 14.57 10.39
CA GLY A 45 1.27 15.17 9.09
C GLY A 45 1.51 14.22 7.91
N GLY A 46 0.55 14.19 6.98
CA GLY A 46 0.58 13.30 5.81
C GLY A 46 -0.38 12.12 5.92
N GLY A 47 -0.10 11.04 5.21
CA GLY A 47 -0.88 9.80 5.27
C GLY A 47 -0.22 8.61 4.60
N VAL A 48 -0.70 7.42 4.92
CA VAL A 48 -0.24 6.14 4.38
C VAL A 48 -1.38 5.37 3.73
N ALA A 49 -1.13 4.82 2.55
CA ALA A 49 -2.03 3.92 1.85
C ALA A 49 -1.36 2.57 1.61
N ARG A 50 -2.07 1.49 1.95
CA ARG A 50 -1.67 0.13 1.56
C ARG A 50 -2.01 -0.10 0.10
N SER A 51 -1.00 -0.04 -0.76
CA SER A 51 -1.16 -0.23 -2.19
C SER A 51 -1.36 -1.69 -2.57
N TYR A 52 -0.56 -2.60 -2.01
CA TYR A 52 -0.77 -4.05 -2.22
C TYR A 52 -0.13 -4.83 -1.08
N SER A 53 -0.61 -6.05 -0.83
CA SER A 53 -0.04 -6.90 0.22
C SER A 53 -0.24 -8.38 -0.10
N VAL A 54 0.77 -9.19 0.22
CA VAL A 54 0.76 -10.65 0.11
C VAL A 54 1.29 -11.26 1.40
N ASN A 55 0.82 -12.46 1.74
CA ASN A 55 1.17 -13.18 2.98
C ASN A 55 2.16 -14.33 2.73
N SER A 56 2.91 -14.27 1.64
CA SER A 56 4.04 -15.16 1.39
C SER A 56 5.05 -14.51 0.45
N VAL A 57 6.33 -14.88 0.61
CA VAL A 57 7.38 -14.63 -0.37
C VAL A 57 8.09 -15.96 -0.61
N PRO A 58 8.00 -16.56 -1.82
CA PRO A 58 7.31 -16.06 -3.01
C PRO A 58 5.79 -15.91 -2.86
N ALA A 59 5.19 -14.97 -3.60
CA ALA A 59 3.75 -14.74 -3.59
C ALA A 59 2.97 -15.86 -4.29
N ASN A 60 1.80 -16.24 -3.78
CA ASN A 60 0.91 -17.19 -4.45
C ASN A 60 -0.08 -16.47 -5.38
N LEU A 61 0.22 -16.46 -6.67
CA LEU A 61 -0.61 -15.85 -7.72
C LEU A 61 -1.61 -16.83 -8.34
N THR A 62 -1.60 -18.09 -7.90
CA THR A 62 -2.44 -19.15 -8.47
C THR A 62 -3.91 -18.81 -8.28
N ASN A 63 -4.70 -18.87 -9.35
CA ASN A 63 -6.13 -18.59 -9.32
C ASN A 63 -6.48 -17.22 -8.71
N ASP A 64 -5.62 -16.22 -8.90
CA ASP A 64 -5.77 -14.86 -8.35
C ASP A 64 -5.93 -14.84 -6.81
N GLN A 65 -5.30 -15.79 -6.09
CA GLN A 65 -5.46 -15.88 -4.63
C GLN A 65 -4.99 -14.62 -3.90
N ASP A 66 -3.87 -14.05 -4.33
CA ASP A 66 -3.33 -12.80 -3.81
C ASP A 66 -4.31 -11.63 -4.01
N VAL A 67 -4.86 -11.49 -5.23
CA VAL A 67 -5.80 -10.42 -5.57
C VAL A 67 -7.10 -10.56 -4.78
N LYS A 68 -7.62 -11.79 -4.66
CA LYS A 68 -8.83 -12.09 -3.88
C LYS A 68 -8.64 -11.74 -2.40
N ALA A 69 -7.50 -12.14 -1.82
CA ALA A 69 -7.17 -11.86 -0.43
C ALA A 69 -6.97 -10.35 -0.20
N TYR A 70 -6.31 -9.67 -1.14
CA TYR A 70 -6.13 -8.22 -1.09
C TYR A 70 -7.47 -7.47 -1.14
N ARG A 71 -8.41 -7.87 -2.01
CA ARG A 71 -9.74 -7.23 -2.16
C ARG A 71 -10.74 -7.60 -1.07
N ALA A 72 -10.49 -8.66 -0.31
CA ALA A 72 -11.36 -9.02 0.81
C ALA A 72 -11.43 -7.84 1.80
N LYS A 73 -12.60 -7.65 2.44
CA LYS A 73 -12.78 -6.56 3.43
C LYS A 73 -12.02 -6.81 4.74
N GLU A 74 -11.64 -8.08 4.96
CA GLU A 74 -10.97 -8.57 6.15
C GLU A 74 -9.85 -9.55 5.75
N GLY A 75 -8.95 -9.86 6.68
CA GLY A 75 -7.83 -10.77 6.47
C GLY A 75 -6.46 -10.09 6.60
N PRO A 76 -5.36 -10.86 6.57
CA PRO A 76 -3.99 -10.37 6.79
C PRO A 76 -3.51 -9.37 5.73
N THR A 77 -3.94 -9.56 4.49
CA THR A 77 -3.48 -8.79 3.33
C THR A 77 -4.52 -7.83 2.76
N SER A 78 -5.70 -7.76 3.38
CA SER A 78 -6.80 -6.90 2.93
C SER A 78 -6.37 -5.45 2.76
N TYR A 79 -6.91 -4.78 1.73
CA TYR A 79 -6.72 -3.36 1.44
C TYR A 79 -7.20 -2.43 2.56
N THR A 80 -8.05 -2.90 3.47
CA THR A 80 -8.58 -2.13 4.60
C THR A 80 -7.62 -2.08 5.80
N ARG A 81 -6.60 -2.94 5.80
CA ARG A 81 -5.56 -3.02 6.84
C ARG A 81 -4.67 -1.78 6.82
N ARG A 82 -4.13 -1.43 7.99
CA ARG A 82 -3.40 -0.16 8.22
C ARG A 82 -1.99 -0.38 8.76
N GLU A 83 -1.65 -1.63 9.06
CA GLU A 83 -0.35 -2.01 9.58
C GLU A 83 0.72 -1.85 8.50
N ILE A 84 1.86 -1.30 8.91
CA ILE A 84 3.02 -1.13 8.02
C ILE A 84 3.77 -2.46 7.80
N VAL A 85 3.72 -3.36 8.79
CA VAL A 85 4.26 -4.73 8.72
C VAL A 85 3.10 -5.74 8.72
N ASN A 86 3.18 -6.75 7.86
CA ASN A 86 2.21 -7.84 7.86
C ASN A 86 2.39 -8.76 9.09
N PRO A 87 1.31 -9.33 9.64
CA PRO A 87 1.41 -10.27 10.76
C PRO A 87 2.05 -11.61 10.38
N GLU A 88 2.01 -11.97 9.10
CA GLU A 88 2.61 -13.18 8.52
C GLU A 88 3.74 -12.79 7.56
N PRO A 89 4.76 -13.67 7.34
CA PRO A 89 5.82 -13.44 6.36
C PRO A 89 5.24 -13.12 4.99
N GLY A 90 5.69 -12.05 4.35
CA GLY A 90 5.05 -11.58 3.13
C GLY A 90 5.72 -10.33 2.59
N ALA A 91 5.02 -9.64 1.70
CA ALA A 91 5.45 -8.34 1.18
C ALA A 91 4.30 -7.34 1.27
N ASN A 92 4.64 -6.09 1.56
CA ASN A 92 3.69 -4.99 1.67
C ASN A 92 4.21 -3.83 0.82
N LEU A 93 3.34 -3.26 -0.01
CA LEU A 93 3.63 -2.05 -0.76
C LEU A 93 2.82 -0.90 -0.17
N LEU A 94 3.51 0.06 0.40
CA LEU A 94 2.93 1.26 1.00
C LEU A 94 3.24 2.46 0.12
N VAL A 95 2.30 3.40 0.07
CA VAL A 95 2.52 4.75 -0.47
C VAL A 95 2.34 5.71 0.69
N ILE A 96 3.34 6.55 0.91
CA ILE A 96 3.38 7.47 2.03
C ILE A 96 3.55 8.89 1.48
N ASP A 97 2.60 9.74 1.83
CA ASP A 97 2.68 11.17 1.58
C ASP A 97 3.10 11.84 2.89
N LEU A 98 4.22 12.57 2.89
CA LEU A 98 4.72 13.32 4.05
C LEU A 98 4.58 14.82 3.78
N ALA A 99 4.02 15.56 4.74
CA ALA A 99 3.90 17.01 4.61
C ALA A 99 5.29 17.66 4.79
N PRO A 100 5.52 18.87 4.25
CA PRO A 100 6.76 19.59 4.51
C PRO A 100 7.03 19.73 6.01
N GLY A 101 8.23 19.33 6.45
CA GLY A 101 8.63 19.32 7.87
C GLY A 101 8.01 18.21 8.73
N ALA A 102 7.22 17.29 8.14
CA ALA A 102 6.73 16.12 8.85
C ALA A 102 7.88 15.15 9.14
N VAL A 103 7.86 14.55 10.33
CA VAL A 103 8.88 13.60 10.79
C VAL A 103 8.18 12.32 11.23
N SER A 104 8.65 11.18 10.71
CA SER A 104 8.17 9.87 11.19
C SER A 104 8.76 9.54 12.55
N ALA A 105 8.03 8.77 13.37
CA ALA A 105 8.59 8.26 14.62
C ALA A 105 9.77 7.30 14.34
N MET A 106 10.86 7.44 15.09
CA MET A 106 11.97 6.49 15.03
C MET A 106 11.54 5.11 15.52
N HIS A 107 11.75 4.07 14.72
CA HIS A 107 11.37 2.70 15.06
C HIS A 107 12.18 1.66 14.28
N ARG A 108 12.00 0.39 14.63
CA ARG A 108 12.55 -0.76 13.90
C ARG A 108 11.43 -1.74 13.57
N THR A 109 11.41 -2.22 12.34
CA THR A 109 10.53 -3.27 11.85
C THR A 109 11.30 -4.58 11.69
N VAL A 110 10.60 -5.71 11.70
CA VAL A 110 11.16 -7.02 11.31
C VAL A 110 10.90 -7.21 9.81
N SER A 111 11.51 -6.34 9.00
CA SER A 111 11.36 -6.33 7.55
C SER A 111 12.63 -5.81 6.87
N LEU A 112 12.72 -6.04 5.56
CA LEU A 112 13.65 -5.35 4.67
C LEU A 112 12.82 -4.45 3.77
N ASP A 113 13.05 -3.14 3.85
CA ASP A 113 12.22 -2.15 3.17
C ASP A 113 12.99 -1.50 2.02
N PHE A 114 12.38 -1.51 0.83
CA PHE A 114 12.88 -0.74 -0.33
C PHE A 114 12.08 0.55 -0.42
N SER A 115 12.71 1.66 0.00
CA SER A 115 12.08 2.99 -0.03
C SER A 115 12.45 3.73 -1.31
N VAL A 116 11.45 4.15 -2.08
CA VAL A 116 11.63 4.89 -3.33
C VAL A 116 10.98 6.26 -3.19
N CYS A 117 11.77 7.32 -3.19
CA CYS A 117 11.24 8.69 -3.24
C CYS A 117 10.76 8.98 -4.67
N VAL A 118 9.45 9.24 -4.82
CA VAL A 118 8.82 9.47 -6.13
C VAL A 118 8.63 10.95 -6.46
N GLN A 119 8.56 11.82 -5.45
CA GLN A 119 8.38 13.26 -5.61
C GLN A 119 8.92 14.00 -4.38
N GLY A 120 9.69 15.06 -4.60
CA GLY A 120 10.35 15.83 -3.52
C GLY A 120 11.65 15.18 -3.06
N GLU A 121 12.02 15.44 -1.81
CA GLU A 121 13.21 14.90 -1.15
C GLU A 121 12.86 14.52 0.30
N ILE A 122 13.61 13.57 0.85
CA ILE A 122 13.42 13.05 2.21
C ILE A 122 14.80 12.91 2.84
N ASP A 123 14.95 13.46 4.04
CA ASP A 123 16.08 13.18 4.91
C ASP A 123 15.84 11.81 5.58
N HIS A 124 16.79 10.90 5.43
CA HIS A 124 16.74 9.57 6.01
C HIS A 124 17.73 9.49 7.18
N GLU A 125 17.21 9.46 8.40
CA GLU A 125 17.95 9.45 9.65
C GLU A 125 17.84 8.12 10.42
#